data_AF-A6HXP4-F1
#
_entry.id   AF-A6HXP4-F1
#
_cell.length_a   1.000
_cell.length_b   1.000
_cell.length_c   1.000
_cell.angle_alpha   90.00
_cell.angle_beta   90.00
_cell.angle_gamma   90.00
#
_symmetry.space_group_name_H-M   'P 1'
#
loop_
_entity.id
_entity.type
_entity.pdbx_description
1 polymer ?
#
loop_
_entity_poly.entity_id
_entity_poly.type
_entity_poly.pdbx_seq_one_letter_code
_entity_poly.pdbx_strand_id
1 'polypeptide(L)'
;MAGVCDRVPNFLSPSEDQALGPALGSAVALNCTAWVFSRPQCPQPSVQWLKDGLALGNGSHFSLHQDFWVSDNFSEIVSSVLVFNLTKAEDYGTFTCSAWNVSSHSFTLWRAGPAGHVAAVLASLLVLVVLLLVALLYVKCRLNVLLWYQDTYGEVEMNDGKLYDAYVSYSDRPEDRKFVNFILKPQLERRRGYKLFLEDRDLLPRAEPSADLLVNLSRCRRLIVVLSDAFLRRPWCSQSFREGLCRLLELTRRPIFITFEGQRREPIHPALRLLRQHRHLVTLLLWKPGSVTPSSDFWKELQLALPRKVQYRPVEGDPQTRLQDDKDPMLIVRGRAAQGRAMESELDPDPEGDLGMLTANQGVRQSSSVLERTQAWRTLSWRDPAS
;
A
#
# COMPACT_ATOMS: atom_id res chain seq x y z
N MET A 1 26.96 35.33 75.72
CA MET A 1 27.83 35.89 74.67
C MET A 1 27.84 34.99 73.44
N ALA A 2 26.66 34.57 72.97
CA ALA A 2 26.44 33.93 71.66
C ALA A 2 25.43 34.84 70.94
N GLY A 3 25.67 35.21 69.69
CA GLY A 3 24.79 36.13 68.95
C GLY A 3 25.44 37.38 68.36
N VAL A 4 26.75 37.64 68.56
CA VAL A 4 27.43 38.78 67.87
C VAL A 4 28.12 38.33 66.58
N CYS A 5 28.52 37.06 66.46
CA CYS A 5 29.16 36.51 65.25
C CYS A 5 28.21 35.63 64.40
N ASP A 6 26.96 35.41 64.82
CA ASP A 6 26.05 34.43 64.19
C ASP A 6 25.16 35.01 63.07
N ARG A 7 25.64 36.05 62.36
CA ARG A 7 24.92 36.54 61.17
C ARG A 7 25.13 35.56 60.02
N VAL A 8 24.03 35.08 59.47
CA VAL A 8 24.02 34.18 58.31
C VAL A 8 24.75 34.86 57.14
N PRO A 9 25.73 34.19 56.50
CA PRO A 9 26.43 34.74 55.35
C PRO A 9 25.48 34.86 54.15
N ASN A 10 25.65 35.92 53.36
CA ASN A 10 24.85 36.13 52.15
C ASN A 10 25.67 35.75 50.91
N PHE A 11 25.28 34.69 50.20
CA PHE A 11 25.98 34.22 49.01
C PHE A 11 25.63 35.07 47.78
N LEU A 12 26.65 35.61 47.12
CA LEU A 12 26.54 36.37 45.87
C LEU A 12 26.70 35.46 44.65
N SER A 13 27.53 34.43 44.75
CA SER A 13 27.68 33.37 43.77
C SER A 13 27.87 32.04 44.50
N PRO A 14 27.15 30.96 44.11
CA PRO A 14 26.05 30.93 43.14
C PRO A 14 24.77 31.58 43.69
N SER A 15 24.01 32.28 42.84
CA SER A 15 22.72 32.89 43.21
C SER A 15 21.55 31.88 43.23
N GLU A 16 21.65 30.79 42.47
CA GLU A 16 20.69 29.69 42.39
C GLU A 16 21.44 28.39 42.10
N ASP A 17 20.77 27.23 42.20
CA ASP A 17 21.36 25.95 41.85
C ASP A 17 21.77 25.93 40.36
N GLN A 18 23.06 25.69 40.12
CA GLN A 18 23.65 25.70 38.79
C GLN A 18 23.89 24.30 38.28
N ALA A 19 23.74 24.16 36.98
CA ALA A 19 23.56 22.90 36.32
C ALA A 19 24.47 22.91 35.07
N LEU A 20 25.63 22.25 35.13
CA LEU A 20 26.68 22.34 34.11
C LEU A 20 26.97 20.97 33.48
N GLY A 21 27.08 20.96 32.14
CA GLY A 21 27.40 19.78 31.34
C GLY A 21 28.77 19.83 30.66
N PRO A 22 29.89 20.00 31.38
CA PRO A 22 31.23 20.08 30.78
C PRO A 22 31.66 18.76 30.14
N ALA A 23 32.56 18.84 29.15
CA ALA A 23 33.11 17.68 28.46
C ALA A 23 34.17 16.95 29.31
N LEU A 24 34.31 15.63 29.11
CA LEU A 24 35.39 14.88 29.74
C LEU A 24 36.76 15.41 29.25
N GLY A 25 37.65 15.76 30.17
CA GLY A 25 38.97 16.33 29.91
C GLY A 25 39.04 17.85 30.01
N SER A 26 37.93 18.57 30.24
CA SER A 26 37.96 20.02 30.44
C SER A 26 38.28 20.41 31.89
N ALA A 27 38.94 21.57 32.06
CA ALA A 27 39.09 22.24 33.34
C ALA A 27 37.80 22.96 33.73
N VAL A 28 37.32 22.76 34.96
CA VAL A 28 36.13 23.42 35.51
C VAL A 28 36.57 24.34 36.65
N ALA A 29 35.99 25.55 36.68
CA ALA A 29 36.19 26.52 37.75
C ALA A 29 34.83 26.89 38.36
N LEU A 30 34.63 26.57 39.64
CA LEU A 30 33.41 26.89 40.39
C LEU A 30 33.70 28.04 41.34
N ASN A 31 32.90 29.10 41.29
CA ASN A 31 33.12 30.32 42.07
C ASN A 31 32.07 30.46 43.19
N CYS A 32 32.54 30.54 44.42
CA CYS A 32 31.75 30.81 45.62
C CYS A 32 32.15 32.16 46.22
N THR A 33 31.26 33.14 46.16
CA THR A 33 31.46 34.46 46.78
C THR A 33 30.39 34.71 47.82
N ALA A 34 30.79 35.07 49.03
CA ALA A 34 29.88 35.31 50.14
C ALA A 34 30.24 36.57 50.92
N TRP A 35 29.21 37.27 51.37
CA TRP A 35 29.30 38.41 52.27
C TRP A 35 29.19 37.90 53.71
N VAL A 36 30.22 38.14 54.52
CA VAL A 36 30.33 37.64 55.89
C VAL A 36 30.56 38.81 56.86
N PHE A 37 29.98 38.74 58.06
CA PHE A 37 30.10 39.82 59.05
C PHE A 37 31.20 39.52 60.08
N SER A 38 32.37 40.15 59.95
CA SER A 38 33.56 39.84 60.75
C SER A 38 33.90 40.98 61.74
N ARG A 39 33.93 40.68 63.04
CA ARG A 39 34.42 41.58 64.11
C ARG A 39 35.78 41.10 64.62
N PRO A 40 36.58 41.97 65.27
CA PRO A 40 37.91 41.60 65.81
C PRO A 40 37.91 40.44 66.81
N GLN A 41 36.74 40.10 67.36
CA GLN A 41 36.54 39.04 68.36
C GLN A 41 36.03 37.72 67.75
N CYS A 42 35.76 37.69 66.44
CA CYS A 42 35.29 36.51 65.72
C CYS A 42 36.47 35.82 65.02
N PRO A 43 36.46 34.48 64.91
CA PRO A 43 37.46 33.76 64.13
C PRO A 43 37.36 34.11 62.64
N GLN A 44 38.48 34.07 61.94
CA GLN A 44 38.57 34.40 60.52
C GLN A 44 37.67 33.46 59.70
N PRO A 45 36.87 33.98 58.74
CA PRO A 45 35.94 33.15 57.99
C PRO A 45 36.66 32.15 57.10
N SER A 46 36.34 30.85 57.24
CA SER A 46 36.82 29.80 56.34
C SER A 46 35.68 29.29 55.47
N VAL A 47 35.99 29.13 54.18
CA VAL A 47 35.07 28.54 53.19
C VAL A 47 35.47 27.10 52.98
N GLN A 48 34.52 26.18 53.12
CA GLN A 48 34.73 24.75 52.92
C GLN A 48 33.90 24.26 51.73
N TRP A 49 34.53 23.50 50.84
CA TRP A 49 33.85 22.86 49.73
C TRP A 49 33.51 21.41 50.07
N LEU A 50 32.31 21.01 49.67
CA LEU A 50 31.77 19.67 49.84
C LEU A 50 31.42 19.13 48.45
N LYS A 51 31.76 17.87 48.20
CA LYS A 51 31.35 17.11 47.02
C LYS A 51 30.41 16.00 47.47
N ASP A 52 29.20 15.98 46.94
CA ASP A 52 28.13 15.04 47.29
C ASP A 52 27.89 14.94 48.81
N GLY A 53 28.03 16.08 49.51
CA GLY A 53 27.89 16.19 50.97
C GLY A 53 29.13 15.77 51.78
N LEU A 54 30.21 15.32 51.14
CA LEU A 54 31.47 14.95 51.79
C LEU A 54 32.52 16.04 51.61
N ALA A 55 33.32 16.32 52.65
CA ALA A 55 34.43 17.27 52.55
C ALA A 55 35.44 16.80 51.49
N LEU A 56 35.98 17.73 50.71
CA LEU A 56 37.02 17.41 49.73
C LEU A 56 38.21 16.74 50.43
N GLY A 57 38.58 15.54 49.97
CA GLY A 57 39.77 14.84 50.47
C GLY A 57 41.05 15.61 50.14
N ASN A 58 42.11 15.42 50.93
CA ASN A 58 43.40 16.12 50.83
C ASN A 58 44.25 15.70 49.60
N GLY A 59 43.60 15.28 48.51
CA GLY A 59 44.23 14.87 47.26
C GLY A 59 44.48 16.06 46.33
N SER A 60 45.62 16.05 45.65
CA SER A 60 46.14 17.10 44.75
C SER A 60 45.33 17.35 43.46
N HIS A 61 44.07 16.91 43.39
CA HIS A 61 43.21 17.03 42.20
C HIS A 61 42.41 18.34 42.17
N PHE A 62 42.20 18.96 43.33
CA PHE A 62 41.49 20.22 43.49
C PHE A 62 42.47 21.34 43.85
N SER A 63 42.44 22.44 43.10
CA SER A 63 43.13 23.67 43.48
C SER A 63 42.11 24.69 43.97
N LEU A 64 42.36 25.24 45.17
CA LEU A 64 41.48 26.19 45.83
C LEU A 64 42.18 27.55 45.92
N HIS A 65 41.55 28.56 45.35
CA HIS A 65 42.03 29.95 45.41
C HIS A 65 41.06 30.73 46.28
N GLN A 66 41.53 31.31 47.39
CA GLN A 66 40.69 32.02 48.34
C GLN A 66 41.22 33.43 48.57
N ASP A 67 40.37 34.42 48.31
CA ASP A 67 40.66 35.84 48.45
C ASP A 67 39.72 36.49 49.46
N PHE A 68 40.26 37.44 50.23
CA PHE A 68 39.55 38.15 51.29
C PHE A 68 39.59 39.65 51.03
N TRP A 69 38.42 40.30 51.08
CA TRP A 69 38.28 41.74 50.92
C TRP A 69 37.58 42.34 52.13
N VAL A 70 38.29 43.17 52.88
CA VAL A 70 37.72 43.85 54.05
C VAL A 70 37.05 45.14 53.61
N SER A 71 35.82 45.38 54.08
CA SER A 71 35.07 46.62 53.86
C SER A 71 34.83 47.34 55.20
N ASP A 72 34.78 48.68 55.17
CA ASP A 72 34.86 49.60 56.33
C ASP A 72 33.70 49.53 57.35
N ASN A 73 32.86 48.48 57.34
CA ASN A 73 31.69 48.33 58.21
C ASN A 73 31.58 46.94 58.86
N PHE A 74 32.69 46.38 59.34
CA PHE A 74 32.74 45.03 59.95
C PHE A 74 32.21 43.93 59.02
N SER A 75 32.36 44.13 57.71
CA SER A 75 31.91 43.22 56.66
C SER A 75 33.07 42.83 55.77
N GLU A 76 33.18 41.54 55.49
CA GLU A 76 34.25 40.93 54.73
C GLU A 76 33.64 40.13 53.57
N ILE A 77 34.15 40.34 52.36
CA ILE A 77 33.79 39.53 51.20
C ILE A 77 34.80 38.42 51.10
N VAL A 78 34.34 37.18 51.13
CA VAL A 78 35.17 36.00 50.92
C VAL A 78 34.84 35.42 49.55
N SER A 79 35.87 35.27 48.71
CA SER A 79 35.77 34.65 47.39
C SER A 79 36.59 33.38 47.40
N SER A 80 36.00 32.25 47.02
CA SER A 80 36.67 30.96 46.89
C SER A 80 36.38 30.35 45.53
N VAL A 81 37.42 30.10 44.74
CA VAL A 81 37.33 29.46 43.42
C VAL A 81 37.94 28.06 43.49
N LEU A 82 37.13 27.04 43.19
CA LEU A 82 37.53 25.64 43.10
C LEU A 82 37.81 25.27 41.65
N VAL A 83 39.06 24.92 41.33
CA VAL A 83 39.50 24.54 39.98
C VAL A 83 39.97 23.10 39.96
N PHE A 84 39.46 22.30 39.02
CA PHE A 84 39.86 20.90 38.85
C PHE A 84 39.64 20.41 37.41
N ASN A 85 40.29 19.30 37.06
CA ASN A 85 40.18 18.70 35.73
C ASN A 85 39.28 17.48 35.76
N LEU A 86 38.29 17.41 34.86
CA LEU A 86 37.38 16.28 34.73
C LEU A 86 38.05 15.11 34.02
N THR A 87 38.79 14.26 34.73
CA THR A 87 39.50 13.13 34.13
C THR A 87 38.71 11.83 34.19
N LYS A 88 37.85 11.66 35.20
CA LYS A 88 37.08 10.43 35.44
C LYS A 88 35.58 10.67 35.46
N ALA A 89 34.81 9.58 35.32
CA ALA A 89 33.35 9.60 35.51
C ALA A 89 32.95 9.96 36.94
N GLU A 90 33.79 9.62 37.90
CA GLU A 90 33.60 9.90 39.32
C GLU A 90 33.79 11.37 39.66
N ASP A 91 34.37 12.18 38.77
CA ASP A 91 34.59 13.62 39.01
C ASP A 91 33.30 14.43 38.86
N TYR A 92 32.30 13.87 38.17
CA TYR A 92 30.95 14.43 38.08
C TYR A 92 30.19 14.19 39.39
N GLY A 93 29.43 15.18 39.83
CA GLY A 93 28.75 15.17 41.12
C GLY A 93 28.21 16.54 41.49
N THR A 94 27.73 16.66 42.73
CA THR A 94 27.14 17.89 43.26
C THR A 94 28.15 18.58 44.17
N PHE A 95 28.56 19.80 43.81
CA PHE A 95 29.50 20.59 44.59
C PHE A 95 28.76 21.69 45.34
N THR A 96 28.96 21.76 46.65
CA THR A 96 28.35 22.78 47.52
C THR A 96 29.44 23.49 48.30
N CYS A 97 29.38 24.82 48.32
CA CYS A 97 30.25 25.65 49.13
C CYS A 97 29.58 25.89 50.48
N SER A 98 30.35 25.98 51.56
CA SER A 98 29.84 26.28 52.89
C SER A 98 30.72 27.32 53.58
N ALA A 99 30.08 28.32 54.19
CA ALA A 99 30.73 29.36 54.97
C ALA A 99 30.08 29.36 56.36
N TRP A 100 30.87 29.26 57.43
CA TRP A 100 30.37 29.22 58.81
C TRP A 100 29.23 28.20 59.04
N ASN A 101 29.40 26.97 58.55
CA ASN A 101 28.41 25.89 58.63
C ASN A 101 27.08 26.16 57.91
N VAL A 102 26.98 27.22 57.10
CA VAL A 102 25.84 27.48 56.21
C VAL A 102 26.25 27.17 54.78
N SER A 103 25.51 26.27 54.12
CA SER A 103 25.74 25.87 52.73
C SER A 103 25.13 26.84 51.73
N SER A 104 25.83 27.10 50.63
CA SER A 104 25.35 27.82 49.45
C SER A 104 24.44 26.96 48.57
N HIS A 105 23.90 27.57 47.52
CA HIS A 105 23.36 26.82 46.38
C HIS A 105 24.43 25.91 45.75
N SER A 106 23.96 24.85 45.09
CA SER A 106 24.76 23.74 44.60
C SER A 106 25.13 23.89 43.11
N PHE A 107 26.28 23.33 42.73
CA PHE A 107 26.69 23.15 41.34
C PHE A 107 26.60 21.66 41.00
N THR A 108 25.70 21.29 40.12
CA THR A 108 25.55 19.92 39.62
C THR A 108 26.32 19.77 38.31
N LEU A 109 27.32 18.87 38.30
CA LEU A 109 28.06 18.51 37.10
C LEU A 109 27.53 17.18 36.56
N TRP A 110 27.05 17.16 35.32
CA TRP A 110 26.72 15.91 34.62
C TRP A 110 27.51 15.75 33.34
N ARG A 111 27.66 14.50 32.92
CA ARG A 111 28.26 14.18 31.63
C ARG A 111 27.25 14.45 30.53
N ALA A 112 27.58 15.31 29.58
CA ALA A 112 26.88 15.36 28.30
C ALA A 112 27.04 13.99 27.60
N GLY A 113 25.96 13.20 27.51
CA GLY A 113 25.99 11.90 26.85
C GLY A 113 26.33 12.01 25.35
N PRO A 114 26.72 10.91 24.67
CA PRO A 114 26.94 10.92 23.23
C PRO A 114 25.63 11.28 22.53
N ALA A 115 25.49 12.55 22.18
CA ALA A 115 24.29 13.09 21.56
C ALA A 115 24.08 12.45 20.18
N GLY A 116 22.90 11.88 19.95
CA GLY A 116 22.31 11.72 18.63
C GLY A 116 22.76 10.53 17.76
N HIS A 117 23.94 9.94 17.94
CA HIS A 117 24.38 8.88 17.02
C HIS A 117 23.55 7.59 17.15
N VAL A 118 23.30 7.13 18.37
CA VAL A 118 22.48 5.92 18.60
C VAL A 118 21.03 6.14 18.18
N ALA A 119 20.47 7.30 18.52
CA ALA A 119 19.09 7.66 18.14
C ALA A 119 18.93 7.79 16.61
N ALA A 120 19.90 8.39 15.93
CA ALA A 120 19.88 8.52 14.46
C ALA A 120 20.01 7.15 13.76
N VAL A 121 20.86 6.27 14.28
CA VAL A 121 20.99 4.89 13.75
C VAL A 121 19.69 4.12 13.93
N LEU A 122 19.04 4.21 15.10
CA LEU A 122 17.76 3.57 15.37
C LEU A 122 16.64 4.13 14.47
N ALA A 123 16.57 5.45 14.29
CA ALA A 123 15.60 6.08 13.40
C ALA A 123 15.80 5.65 11.94
N SER A 124 17.05 5.61 11.47
CA SER A 124 17.40 5.14 10.12
C SER A 124 16.99 3.68 9.89
N LEU A 125 17.26 2.80 10.85
CA LEU A 125 16.86 1.40 10.80
C LEU A 125 15.34 1.24 10.74
N LEU A 126 14.61 2.02 11.53
CA LEU A 126 13.14 2.00 11.53
C LEU A 126 12.57 2.42 10.18
N VAL A 127 13.10 3.50 9.57
CA VAL A 127 12.70 3.93 8.23
C VAL A 127 12.98 2.84 7.19
N LEU A 128 14.13 2.18 7.26
CA LEU A 128 14.46 1.07 6.36
C LEU A 128 13.46 -0.09 6.49
N VAL A 129 13.09 -0.47 7.71
CA VAL A 129 12.09 -1.52 7.97
C VAL A 129 10.73 -1.13 7.40
N VAL A 130 10.30 0.12 7.58
CA VAL A 130 9.04 0.63 7.01
C VAL A 130 9.07 0.56 5.48
N LEU A 131 10.16 1.00 4.84
CA LEU A 131 10.31 0.93 3.39
C LEU A 131 10.24 -0.52 2.87
N LEU A 132 10.87 -1.46 3.57
CA LEU A 132 10.80 -2.88 3.22
C LEU A 132 9.38 -3.43 3.35
N LEU A 133 8.66 -3.07 4.41
CA LEU A 133 7.26 -3.45 4.59
C LEU A 133 6.37 -2.88 3.48
N VAL A 134 6.53 -1.61 3.12
CA VAL A 134 5.79 -0.99 2.01
C VAL A 134 6.12 -1.67 0.69
N ALA A 135 7.38 -1.99 0.43
CA ALA A 135 7.79 -2.72 -0.78
C ALA A 135 7.18 -4.13 -0.81
N LEU A 136 7.18 -4.86 0.30
CA LEU A 136 6.56 -6.19 0.41
C LEU A 136 5.05 -6.12 0.21
N LEU A 137 4.38 -5.15 0.85
CA LEU A 137 2.96 -4.90 0.66
C LEU A 137 2.67 -4.49 -0.78
N TYR A 138 3.50 -3.67 -1.40
CA TYR A 138 3.35 -3.33 -2.81
C TYR A 138 3.47 -4.58 -3.69
N VAL A 139 4.52 -5.40 -3.53
CA VAL A 139 4.71 -6.61 -4.34
C VAL A 139 3.57 -7.62 -4.14
N LYS A 140 3.12 -7.85 -2.89
CA LYS A 140 2.05 -8.81 -2.59
C LYS A 140 0.64 -8.29 -2.89
N CYS A 141 0.38 -7.02 -2.62
CA CYS A 141 -0.95 -6.44 -2.68
C CYS A 141 -1.18 -5.58 -3.91
N ARG A 142 -0.20 -5.32 -4.79
CA ARG A 142 -0.38 -4.50 -6.01
C ARG A 142 -1.62 -4.91 -6.79
N LEU A 143 -1.81 -6.21 -7.03
CA LEU A 143 -2.98 -6.72 -7.74
C LEU A 143 -4.28 -6.51 -6.95
N ASN A 144 -4.25 -6.70 -5.63
CA ASN A 144 -5.41 -6.48 -4.77
C ASN A 144 -5.80 -4.99 -4.69
N VAL A 145 -4.81 -4.09 -4.60
CA VAL A 145 -5.00 -2.63 -4.58
C VAL A 145 -5.54 -2.17 -5.93
N LEU A 146 -5.00 -2.68 -7.03
CA LEU A 146 -5.49 -2.33 -8.37
C LEU A 146 -6.92 -2.86 -8.61
N LEU A 147 -7.24 -4.05 -8.11
CA LEU A 147 -8.60 -4.59 -8.12
C LEU A 147 -9.56 -3.74 -7.28
N TRP A 148 -9.14 -3.37 -6.07
CA TRP A 148 -9.92 -2.48 -5.21
C TRP A 148 -10.14 -1.12 -5.87
N TYR A 149 -9.12 -0.57 -6.55
CA TYR A 149 -9.24 0.66 -7.32
C TYR A 149 -10.24 0.53 -8.47
N GLN A 150 -10.15 -0.53 -9.27
CA GLN A 150 -11.10 -0.81 -10.35
C GLN A 150 -12.51 -1.00 -9.80
N ASP A 151 -12.67 -1.69 -8.67
CA ASP A 151 -13.97 -1.94 -8.05
C ASP A 151 -14.51 -0.75 -7.25
N THR A 152 -13.71 0.28 -6.99
CA THR A 152 -14.18 1.51 -6.31
C THR A 152 -14.47 2.60 -7.33
N TYR A 153 -13.57 2.81 -8.29
CA TYR A 153 -13.57 3.96 -9.21
C TYR A 153 -13.76 3.60 -10.68
N GLY A 154 -13.77 2.32 -11.05
CA GLY A 154 -13.92 1.91 -12.46
C GLY A 154 -15.33 2.20 -12.98
N GLU A 155 -15.43 2.78 -14.17
CA GLU A 155 -16.72 2.97 -14.84
C GLU A 155 -17.43 1.63 -15.04
N VAL A 156 -18.71 1.59 -14.70
CA VAL A 156 -19.55 0.41 -14.85
C VAL A 156 -20.16 0.45 -16.25
N GLU A 157 -19.68 -0.41 -17.14
CA GLU A 157 -20.14 -0.51 -18.56
C GLU A 157 -21.59 -1.07 -18.67
N MET A 158 -22.52 -0.83 -17.72
CA MET A 158 -23.80 -1.57 -17.63
C MET A 158 -24.80 -1.25 -18.75
N ASN A 159 -24.72 -0.06 -19.38
CA ASN A 159 -25.72 0.46 -20.32
C ASN A 159 -25.31 0.42 -21.81
N ASP A 160 -24.29 -0.37 -22.17
CA ASP A 160 -23.75 -0.39 -23.54
C ASP A 160 -24.56 -1.24 -24.55
N GLY A 161 -25.71 -1.80 -24.15
CA GLY A 161 -26.55 -2.67 -25.01
C GLY A 161 -25.92 -4.02 -25.39
N LYS A 162 -24.76 -4.37 -24.82
CA LYS A 162 -24.05 -5.62 -25.07
C LYS A 162 -24.58 -6.76 -24.20
N LEU A 163 -24.81 -7.92 -24.83
CA LEU A 163 -25.42 -9.10 -24.20
C LEU A 163 -24.44 -9.92 -23.36
N TYR A 164 -23.17 -9.95 -23.76
CA TYR A 164 -22.13 -10.78 -23.14
C TYR A 164 -20.94 -9.93 -22.69
N ASP A 165 -20.31 -10.34 -21.59
CA ASP A 165 -19.15 -9.63 -21.03
C ASP A 165 -17.86 -10.02 -21.75
N ALA A 166 -17.72 -11.29 -22.13
CA ALA A 166 -16.56 -11.76 -22.87
C ALA A 166 -16.94 -12.84 -23.89
N TYR A 167 -16.35 -12.71 -25.08
CA TYR A 167 -16.27 -13.75 -26.08
C TYR A 167 -15.04 -14.61 -25.81
N VAL A 168 -15.19 -15.93 -25.74
CA VAL A 168 -14.09 -16.87 -25.49
C VAL A 168 -13.87 -17.73 -26.72
N SER A 169 -12.73 -17.56 -27.38
CA SER A 169 -12.25 -18.43 -28.46
C SER A 169 -11.27 -19.45 -27.92
N TYR A 170 -11.48 -20.72 -28.27
CA TYR A 170 -10.62 -21.83 -27.89
C TYR A 170 -10.54 -22.88 -29.00
N SER A 171 -9.61 -23.83 -28.90
CA SER A 171 -9.52 -24.93 -29.88
C SER A 171 -10.48 -26.06 -29.55
N ASP A 172 -11.04 -26.75 -30.55
CA ASP A 172 -11.93 -27.92 -30.37
C ASP A 172 -11.20 -29.17 -29.82
N ARG A 173 -10.00 -29.02 -29.26
CA ARG A 173 -9.33 -30.14 -28.58
C ARG A 173 -9.97 -30.41 -27.22
N PRO A 174 -10.00 -31.68 -26.77
CA PRO A 174 -10.64 -32.05 -25.51
C PRO A 174 -9.99 -31.38 -24.29
N GLU A 175 -8.68 -31.11 -24.34
CA GLU A 175 -7.94 -30.43 -23.27
C GLU A 175 -8.42 -28.98 -23.08
N ASP A 176 -8.51 -28.22 -24.17
CA ASP A 176 -8.96 -26.83 -24.17
C ASP A 176 -10.44 -26.75 -23.82
N ARG A 177 -11.27 -27.63 -24.38
CA ARG A 177 -12.69 -27.72 -24.06
C ARG A 177 -12.91 -28.02 -22.57
N LYS A 178 -12.10 -28.90 -21.97
CA LYS A 178 -12.13 -29.18 -20.53
C LYS A 178 -11.71 -27.96 -19.72
N PHE A 179 -10.60 -27.32 -20.08
CA PHE A 179 -10.12 -26.11 -19.41
C PHE A 179 -11.20 -25.00 -19.43
N VAL A 180 -11.76 -24.72 -20.60
CA VAL A 180 -12.75 -23.66 -20.75
C VAL A 180 -14.04 -23.98 -20.01
N ASN A 181 -14.59 -25.20 -20.14
CA ASN A 181 -15.88 -25.53 -19.54
C ASN A 181 -15.82 -25.85 -18.04
N PHE A 182 -14.73 -26.42 -17.52
CA PHE A 182 -14.63 -26.83 -16.12
C PHE A 182 -13.83 -25.85 -15.25
N ILE A 183 -12.94 -25.05 -15.84
CA ILE A 183 -12.09 -24.12 -15.09
C ILE A 183 -12.51 -22.67 -15.38
N LEU A 184 -12.44 -22.22 -16.63
CA LEU A 184 -12.69 -20.81 -16.97
C LEU A 184 -14.15 -20.40 -16.76
N LYS A 185 -15.09 -21.16 -17.34
CA LYS A 185 -16.53 -20.88 -17.30
C LYS A 185 -17.08 -20.87 -15.87
N PRO A 186 -16.85 -21.88 -15.00
CA PRO A 186 -17.42 -21.88 -13.66
C PRO A 186 -16.83 -20.78 -12.77
N GLN A 187 -15.56 -20.41 -12.97
CA GLN A 187 -14.92 -19.33 -12.20
C GLN A 187 -15.47 -17.96 -12.58
N LEU A 188 -15.74 -17.71 -13.86
CA LEU A 188 -16.26 -16.43 -14.34
C LEU A 188 -17.78 -16.33 -14.17
N GLU A 189 -18.54 -17.36 -14.55
CA GLU A 189 -20.00 -17.32 -14.48
C GLU A 189 -20.54 -17.56 -13.06
N ARG A 190 -20.15 -18.65 -12.39
CA ARG A 190 -20.75 -19.01 -11.09
C ARG A 190 -20.23 -18.16 -9.93
N ARG A 191 -18.92 -17.92 -9.86
CA ARG A 191 -18.34 -17.17 -8.73
C ARG A 191 -18.46 -15.66 -8.88
N ARG A 192 -18.53 -15.16 -10.12
CA ARG A 192 -18.41 -13.72 -10.40
C ARG A 192 -19.53 -13.15 -11.25
N GLY A 193 -20.46 -13.99 -11.71
CA GLY A 193 -21.66 -13.57 -12.43
C GLY A 193 -21.42 -13.07 -13.84
N TYR A 194 -20.25 -13.34 -14.46
CA TYR A 194 -20.01 -12.99 -15.87
C TYR A 194 -20.90 -13.81 -16.82
N LYS A 195 -21.30 -13.21 -17.94
CA LYS A 195 -21.98 -13.87 -19.05
C LYS A 195 -20.96 -14.08 -20.17
N LEU A 196 -20.58 -15.32 -20.41
CA LEU A 196 -19.61 -15.66 -21.44
C LEU A 196 -20.32 -16.16 -22.70
N PHE A 197 -19.79 -15.78 -23.85
CA PHE A 197 -20.12 -16.42 -25.12
C PHE A 197 -18.96 -17.33 -25.52
N LEU A 198 -19.22 -18.61 -25.68
CA LEU A 198 -18.19 -19.65 -25.90
C LEU A 198 -18.35 -20.18 -27.32
N GLU A 199 -17.28 -20.11 -28.10
CA GLU A 199 -17.27 -20.62 -29.48
C GLU A 199 -15.91 -21.27 -29.79
N ASP A 200 -15.94 -22.49 -30.33
CA ASP A 200 -14.78 -23.34 -30.67
C ASP A 200 -14.22 -23.12 -32.09
N ARG A 201 -14.81 -22.17 -32.82
CA ARG A 201 -14.47 -21.87 -34.21
C ARG A 201 -13.15 -21.09 -34.35
N ASP A 202 -12.60 -21.13 -35.55
CA ASP A 202 -11.48 -20.29 -35.95
C ASP A 202 -11.85 -18.81 -35.94
N LEU A 203 -11.04 -17.98 -35.28
CA LEU A 203 -11.19 -16.53 -35.33
C LEU A 203 -10.96 -15.99 -36.74
N LEU A 204 -9.96 -16.53 -37.44
CA LEU A 204 -9.48 -15.99 -38.70
C LEU A 204 -9.08 -17.10 -39.67
N PRO A 205 -10.01 -17.96 -40.14
CA PRO A 205 -9.67 -19.10 -41.00
C PRO A 205 -8.93 -18.72 -42.29
N ARG A 206 -9.00 -17.45 -42.74
CA ARG A 206 -8.23 -16.90 -43.88
C ARG A 206 -7.57 -15.55 -43.56
N ALA A 207 -7.14 -15.33 -42.32
CA ALA A 207 -6.70 -14.01 -41.82
C ALA A 207 -7.80 -12.92 -41.82
N GLU A 208 -9.04 -13.29 -42.15
CA GLU A 208 -10.21 -12.43 -42.13
C GLU A 208 -11.28 -12.98 -41.17
N PRO A 209 -11.94 -12.12 -40.39
CA PRO A 209 -13.00 -12.50 -39.49
C PRO A 209 -14.27 -12.83 -40.28
N SER A 210 -14.95 -13.92 -39.93
CA SER A 210 -16.25 -14.24 -40.54
C SER A 210 -17.31 -13.22 -40.13
N ALA A 211 -18.35 -13.04 -40.95
CA ALA A 211 -19.46 -12.15 -40.63
C ALA A 211 -20.14 -12.52 -39.30
N ASP A 212 -20.33 -13.82 -39.04
CA ASP A 212 -20.87 -14.34 -37.79
C ASP A 212 -20.00 -13.97 -36.59
N LEU A 213 -18.68 -14.10 -36.72
CA LEU A 213 -17.74 -13.71 -35.67
C LEU A 213 -17.83 -12.20 -35.39
N LEU A 214 -17.91 -11.36 -36.43
CA LEU A 214 -18.06 -9.92 -36.25
C LEU A 214 -19.34 -9.57 -35.50
N VAL A 215 -20.46 -10.22 -35.84
CA VAL A 215 -21.74 -10.05 -35.14
C VAL A 215 -21.62 -10.49 -33.69
N ASN A 216 -21.06 -11.67 -33.43
CA ASN A 216 -20.90 -12.20 -32.07
C ASN A 216 -19.95 -11.34 -31.22
N LEU A 217 -18.83 -10.88 -31.79
CA LEU A 217 -17.88 -9.98 -31.13
C LEU A 217 -18.51 -8.61 -30.84
N SER A 218 -19.35 -8.08 -31.74
CA SER A 218 -20.05 -6.81 -31.51
C SER A 218 -20.97 -6.86 -30.29
N ARG A 219 -21.54 -8.03 -29.99
CA ARG A 219 -22.38 -8.31 -28.82
C ARG A 219 -21.60 -8.51 -27.52
N CYS A 220 -20.27 -8.57 -27.59
CA CYS A 220 -19.37 -8.83 -26.47
C CYS A 220 -18.51 -7.61 -26.10
N ARG A 221 -18.11 -7.48 -24.82
CA ARG A 221 -17.29 -6.33 -24.35
C ARG A 221 -15.79 -6.57 -24.46
N ARG A 222 -15.36 -7.80 -24.23
CA ARG A 222 -13.95 -8.24 -24.33
C ARG A 222 -13.84 -9.53 -25.15
N LEU A 223 -12.66 -9.76 -25.70
CA LEU A 223 -12.28 -10.99 -26.39
C LEU A 223 -11.22 -11.71 -25.55
N ILE A 224 -11.47 -12.96 -25.20
CA ILE A 224 -10.52 -13.88 -24.57
C ILE A 224 -10.17 -14.96 -25.59
N VAL A 225 -8.88 -15.17 -25.82
CA VAL A 225 -8.36 -16.20 -26.72
C VAL A 225 -7.48 -17.16 -25.92
N VAL A 226 -7.83 -18.44 -25.92
CA VAL A 226 -7.05 -19.49 -25.27
C VAL A 226 -6.02 -20.02 -26.26
N LEU A 227 -4.79 -19.53 -26.14
CA LEU A 227 -3.64 -19.92 -26.96
C LEU A 227 -2.98 -21.19 -26.41
N SER A 228 -3.60 -22.34 -26.71
CA SER A 228 -2.99 -23.65 -26.52
C SER A 228 -2.06 -24.03 -27.68
N ASP A 229 -1.36 -25.15 -27.56
CA ASP A 229 -0.58 -25.70 -28.69
C ASP A 229 -1.42 -26.08 -29.88
N ALA A 230 -2.60 -26.62 -29.62
CA ALA A 230 -3.57 -26.90 -30.65
C ALA A 230 -4.01 -25.63 -31.39
N PHE A 231 -4.19 -24.53 -30.66
CA PHE A 231 -4.61 -23.27 -31.22
C PHE A 231 -3.51 -22.60 -32.05
N LEU A 232 -2.25 -22.65 -31.60
CA LEU A 232 -1.12 -22.08 -32.34
C LEU A 232 -0.80 -22.83 -33.64
N ARG A 233 -1.12 -24.13 -33.73
CA ARG A 233 -0.96 -24.91 -34.96
C ARG A 233 -1.95 -24.54 -36.08
N ARG A 234 -2.96 -23.70 -35.80
CA ARG A 234 -3.92 -23.25 -36.81
C ARG A 234 -3.20 -22.42 -37.89
N PRO A 235 -3.59 -22.55 -39.18
CA PRO A 235 -2.83 -21.99 -40.31
C PRO A 235 -2.64 -20.47 -40.23
N TRP A 236 -3.64 -19.74 -39.71
CA TRP A 236 -3.54 -18.29 -39.56
C TRP A 236 -2.54 -17.84 -38.49
N CYS A 237 -2.30 -18.67 -37.45
CA CYS A 237 -1.32 -18.37 -36.40
C CYS A 237 0.12 -18.47 -36.91
N SER A 238 0.39 -19.32 -37.91
CA SER A 238 1.72 -19.50 -38.48
C SER A 238 1.98 -18.59 -39.69
N GLN A 239 0.96 -18.35 -40.53
CA GLN A 239 1.13 -17.66 -41.81
C GLN A 239 0.75 -16.17 -41.79
N SER A 240 -0.20 -15.74 -40.95
CA SER A 240 -0.76 -14.39 -41.03
C SER A 240 -1.19 -13.83 -39.67
N PHE A 241 -0.44 -14.17 -38.63
CA PHE A 241 -0.80 -13.78 -37.26
C PHE A 241 -0.69 -12.27 -37.03
N ARG A 242 0.27 -11.59 -37.68
CA ARG A 242 0.47 -10.15 -37.54
C ARG A 242 -0.74 -9.39 -38.07
N GLU A 243 -1.17 -9.72 -39.28
CA GLU A 243 -2.35 -9.14 -39.94
C GLU A 243 -3.61 -9.45 -39.14
N GLY A 244 -3.74 -10.70 -38.70
CA GLY A 244 -4.86 -11.13 -37.87
C GLY A 244 -4.93 -10.40 -36.51
N LEU A 245 -3.79 -10.22 -35.84
CA LEU A 245 -3.72 -9.47 -34.58
C LEU A 245 -4.12 -8.00 -34.78
N CYS A 246 -3.65 -7.36 -35.86
CA CYS A 246 -4.06 -6.00 -36.21
C CYS A 246 -5.59 -5.92 -36.38
N ARG A 247 -6.20 -6.86 -37.12
CA ARG A 247 -7.66 -6.92 -37.27
C ARG A 247 -8.38 -7.13 -35.93
N LEU A 248 -7.89 -8.01 -35.07
CA LEU A 248 -8.49 -8.24 -33.76
C LEU A 248 -8.41 -7.00 -32.85
N LEU A 249 -7.32 -6.23 -32.94
CA LEU A 249 -7.13 -4.96 -32.23
C LEU A 249 -8.04 -3.84 -32.79
N GLU A 250 -8.34 -3.86 -34.09
CA GLU A 250 -9.33 -2.95 -34.69
C GLU A 250 -10.75 -3.26 -34.19
N LEU A 251 -11.08 -4.54 -34.06
CA LEU A 251 -12.41 -5.01 -33.67
C LEU A 251 -12.68 -4.89 -32.17
N THR A 252 -11.67 -5.15 -31.34
CA THR A 252 -11.84 -5.29 -29.89
C THR A 252 -10.81 -4.47 -29.11
N ARG A 253 -11.27 -3.80 -28.04
CA ARG A 253 -10.38 -3.05 -27.17
C ARG A 253 -9.66 -4.02 -26.23
N ARG A 254 -8.32 -4.07 -26.34
CA ARG A 254 -7.41 -4.86 -25.50
C ARG A 254 -7.83 -6.35 -25.38
N PRO A 255 -7.64 -7.15 -26.44
CA PRO A 255 -7.91 -8.58 -26.38
C PRO A 255 -6.99 -9.27 -25.34
N ILE A 256 -7.54 -10.30 -24.70
CA ILE A 256 -6.92 -11.07 -23.64
C ILE A 256 -6.47 -12.41 -24.23
N PHE A 257 -5.20 -12.76 -24.09
CA PHE A 257 -4.63 -14.02 -24.54
C PHE A 257 -4.18 -14.85 -23.34
N ILE A 258 -4.65 -16.08 -23.23
CA ILE A 258 -4.27 -17.03 -22.18
C ILE A 258 -3.31 -18.06 -22.77
N THR A 259 -2.13 -18.22 -22.17
CA THR A 259 -1.09 -19.17 -22.61
C THR A 259 -0.75 -20.15 -21.49
N PHE A 260 -0.18 -21.31 -21.81
CA PHE A 260 0.14 -22.37 -20.83
C PHE A 260 1.66 -22.54 -20.62
N GLU A 261 2.09 -22.74 -19.37
CA GLU A 261 3.52 -22.84 -19.02
C GLU A 261 4.22 -24.06 -19.65
N GLY A 262 3.51 -25.17 -19.88
CA GLY A 262 4.03 -26.39 -20.50
C GLY A 262 4.49 -26.22 -21.96
N GLN A 263 4.13 -25.12 -22.61
CA GLN A 263 4.41 -24.84 -24.02
C GLN A 263 5.79 -24.19 -24.26
N ARG A 264 6.63 -24.06 -23.22
CA ARG A 264 7.94 -23.37 -23.29
C ARG A 264 9.10 -24.23 -23.80
N ARG A 265 8.88 -25.50 -24.16
CA ARG A 265 9.96 -26.44 -24.55
C ARG A 265 10.30 -26.45 -26.04
N GLU A 266 9.54 -25.76 -26.87
CA GLU A 266 9.80 -25.58 -28.31
C GLU A 266 10.25 -24.13 -28.60
N PRO A 267 10.91 -23.85 -29.74
CA PRO A 267 11.23 -22.48 -30.11
C PRO A 267 9.96 -21.63 -30.08
N ILE A 268 10.01 -20.52 -29.36
CA ILE A 268 8.85 -19.66 -29.08
C ILE A 268 8.14 -19.33 -30.39
N HIS A 269 6.90 -19.82 -30.55
CA HIS A 269 6.10 -19.61 -31.75
C HIS A 269 6.06 -18.11 -32.12
N PRO A 270 6.18 -17.73 -33.41
CA PRO A 270 6.25 -16.33 -33.84
C PRO A 270 5.10 -15.47 -33.31
N ALA A 271 3.89 -16.05 -33.23
CA ALA A 271 2.72 -15.43 -32.63
C ALA A 271 2.95 -14.97 -31.16
N LEU A 272 3.54 -15.84 -30.33
CA LEU A 272 3.83 -15.52 -28.92
C LEU A 272 4.91 -14.44 -28.80
N ARG A 273 5.89 -14.42 -29.71
CA ARG A 273 6.91 -13.37 -29.76
C ARG A 273 6.27 -12.00 -30.08
N LEU A 274 5.37 -11.96 -31.05
CA LEU A 274 4.64 -10.74 -31.42
C LEU A 274 3.75 -10.22 -30.28
N LEU A 275 3.03 -11.11 -29.58
CA LEU A 275 2.23 -10.72 -28.41
C LEU A 275 3.10 -10.19 -27.26
N ARG A 276 4.29 -10.76 -27.05
CA ARG A 276 5.24 -10.26 -26.05
C ARG A 276 5.78 -8.87 -26.40
N GLN A 277 6.06 -8.62 -27.67
CA GLN A 277 6.49 -7.32 -28.16
C GLN A 277 5.40 -6.25 -27.98
N HIS A 278 4.13 -6.63 -28.17
CA HIS A 278 2.98 -5.71 -28.10
C HIS A 278 2.17 -5.83 -26.80
N ARG A 279 2.82 -6.18 -25.67
CA ARG A 279 2.16 -6.32 -24.35
C ARG A 279 1.41 -5.07 -23.85
N HIS A 280 1.67 -3.90 -24.42
CA HIS A 280 0.95 -2.68 -24.08
C HIS A 280 -0.42 -2.59 -24.76
N LEU A 281 -0.62 -3.31 -25.87
CA LEU A 281 -1.88 -3.35 -26.63
C LEU A 281 -2.76 -4.54 -26.25
N VAL A 282 -2.15 -5.63 -25.77
CA VAL A 282 -2.83 -6.90 -25.45
C VAL A 282 -2.54 -7.34 -24.02
N THR A 283 -3.50 -8.01 -23.39
CA THR A 283 -3.28 -8.62 -22.08
C THR A 283 -2.85 -10.08 -22.27
N LEU A 284 -1.60 -10.41 -21.93
CA LEU A 284 -1.08 -11.77 -22.03
C LEU A 284 -0.99 -12.42 -20.65
N LEU A 285 -1.85 -13.40 -20.39
CA LEU A 285 -1.94 -14.14 -19.14
C LEU A 285 -1.28 -15.53 -19.28
N LEU A 286 -0.56 -15.94 -18.25
CA LEU A 286 0.10 -17.24 -18.19
C LEU A 286 -0.57 -18.15 -17.16
N TRP A 287 -1.09 -19.28 -17.64
CA TRP A 287 -1.63 -20.35 -16.82
C TRP A 287 -0.49 -21.25 -16.32
N LYS A 288 -0.36 -21.32 -14.99
CA LYS A 288 0.62 -22.12 -14.25
C LYS A 288 -0.08 -23.17 -13.39
N PRO A 289 0.60 -24.22 -12.90
CA PRO A 289 0.00 -25.19 -11.97
C PRO A 289 -0.62 -24.55 -10.72
N GLY A 290 -0.04 -23.45 -10.20
CA GLY A 290 -0.60 -22.69 -9.07
C GLY A 290 -1.84 -21.85 -9.41
N SER A 291 -2.15 -21.64 -10.69
CA SER A 291 -3.29 -20.83 -11.17
C SER A 291 -4.65 -21.49 -10.94
N VAL A 292 -4.69 -22.78 -10.60
CA VAL A 292 -5.92 -23.52 -10.30
C VAL A 292 -6.67 -22.89 -9.10
N THR A 293 -5.93 -22.28 -8.18
CA THR A 293 -6.54 -21.58 -7.03
C THR A 293 -7.22 -20.28 -7.47
N PRO A 294 -8.49 -20.01 -7.06
CA PRO A 294 -9.23 -18.80 -7.44
C PRO A 294 -8.60 -17.48 -6.96
N SER A 295 -7.73 -17.55 -5.94
CA SER A 295 -7.01 -16.42 -5.35
C SER A 295 -5.67 -16.14 -6.03
N SER A 296 -5.30 -16.90 -7.06
CA SER A 296 -4.03 -16.72 -7.77
C SER A 296 -3.98 -15.41 -8.55
N ASP A 297 -2.76 -14.94 -8.80
CA ASP A 297 -2.51 -13.70 -9.55
C ASP A 297 -3.12 -13.74 -10.95
N PHE A 298 -3.19 -14.93 -11.57
CA PHE A 298 -3.84 -15.14 -12.86
C PHE A 298 -5.29 -14.64 -12.88
N TRP A 299 -6.10 -15.02 -11.89
CA TRP A 299 -7.52 -14.62 -11.85
C TRP A 299 -7.68 -13.14 -11.52
N LYS A 300 -6.76 -12.58 -10.73
CA LYS A 300 -6.74 -11.14 -10.44
C LYS A 300 -6.42 -10.33 -11.68
N GLU A 301 -5.40 -10.72 -12.44
CA GLU A 301 -5.04 -10.09 -13.71
C GLU A 301 -6.15 -10.27 -14.77
N LEU A 302 -6.78 -11.44 -14.84
CA LEU A 302 -7.91 -11.68 -15.74
C LEU A 302 -9.10 -10.77 -15.40
N GLN A 303 -9.40 -10.59 -14.12
CA GLN A 303 -10.45 -9.68 -13.68
C GLN A 303 -10.14 -8.22 -14.00
N LEU A 304 -8.90 -7.79 -13.82
CA LEU A 304 -8.46 -6.44 -14.18
C LEU A 304 -8.66 -6.14 -15.67
N ALA A 305 -8.55 -7.15 -16.52
CA ALA A 305 -8.75 -7.01 -17.96
C ALA A 305 -10.24 -7.09 -18.38
N LEU A 306 -11.08 -7.71 -17.56
CA LEU A 306 -12.53 -7.82 -17.77
C LEU A 306 -13.26 -6.53 -17.36
N PRO A 307 -14.46 -6.28 -17.93
CA PRO A 307 -15.26 -5.12 -17.56
C PRO A 307 -15.77 -5.25 -16.12
N ARG A 308 -15.89 -4.14 -15.40
CA ARG A 308 -16.38 -4.14 -14.02
C ARG A 308 -17.83 -4.62 -13.98
N LYS A 309 -18.13 -5.59 -13.12
CA LYS A 309 -19.50 -5.93 -12.74
C LYS A 309 -19.86 -5.28 -11.42
N VAL A 310 -20.93 -4.48 -11.43
CA VAL A 310 -21.66 -4.19 -10.20
C VAL A 310 -22.40 -5.47 -9.84
N GLN A 311 -21.94 -6.14 -8.78
CA GLN A 311 -22.79 -7.10 -8.11
C GLN A 311 -23.89 -6.30 -7.44
N TYR A 312 -25.09 -6.28 -8.03
CA TYR A 312 -26.27 -6.04 -7.20
C TYR A 312 -26.27 -7.19 -6.20
N ARG A 313 -26.06 -6.87 -4.92
CA ARG A 313 -26.62 -7.74 -3.87
C ARG A 313 -28.07 -7.97 -4.30
N PRO A 314 -28.56 -9.22 -4.37
CA PRO A 314 -30.00 -9.42 -4.43
C PRO A 314 -30.52 -8.66 -3.22
N VAL A 315 -31.16 -7.52 -3.47
CA VAL A 315 -32.04 -6.94 -2.47
C VAL A 315 -33.15 -7.97 -2.41
N GLU A 316 -33.09 -8.86 -1.42
CA GLU A 316 -34.26 -9.61 -1.00
C GLU A 316 -35.29 -8.55 -0.58
N GLY A 317 -36.15 -8.19 -1.52
CA GLY A 317 -37.13 -7.12 -1.39
C GLY A 317 -37.26 -6.36 -2.70
N ASP A 318 -38.20 -6.77 -3.54
CA ASP A 318 -38.75 -5.93 -4.59
C ASP A 318 -39.05 -4.52 -4.02
N PRO A 319 -38.53 -3.43 -4.58
CA PRO A 319 -38.84 -2.08 -4.12
C PRO A 319 -40.25 -1.61 -4.55
N GLN A 320 -41.14 -2.51 -4.96
CA GLN A 320 -42.43 -2.16 -5.56
C GLN A 320 -43.67 -2.52 -4.72
N THR A 321 -43.52 -2.94 -3.46
CA THR A 321 -44.68 -3.20 -2.58
C THR A 321 -44.84 -2.20 -1.43
N ARG A 322 -44.11 -1.07 -1.41
CA ARG A 322 -44.20 -0.09 -0.31
C ARG A 322 -45.05 1.17 -0.57
N LEU A 323 -45.67 1.30 -1.74
CA LEU A 323 -46.59 2.39 -2.06
C LEU A 323 -47.81 1.86 -2.83
N GLN A 324 -48.56 0.95 -2.22
CA GLN A 324 -49.93 0.68 -2.65
C GLN A 324 -50.71 0.35 -1.38
N ASP A 325 -51.29 1.37 -0.76
CA ASP A 325 -52.45 1.20 0.13
C ASP A 325 -53.64 0.77 -0.73
N ASP A 326 -53.58 -0.42 -1.34
CA ASP A 326 -54.73 -1.05 -1.96
C ASP A 326 -55.47 -1.83 -0.88
N LYS A 327 -56.58 -1.23 -0.44
CA LYS A 327 -57.64 -1.94 0.26
C LYS A 327 -58.33 -2.88 -0.74
N ASP A 328 -57.83 -4.09 -0.87
CA ASP A 328 -58.64 -5.23 -1.34
C ASP A 328 -58.32 -6.48 -0.51
N PRO A 329 -59.31 -7.09 0.16
CA PRO A 329 -59.10 -8.22 1.04
C PRO A 329 -59.25 -9.51 0.25
N MET A 330 -58.21 -9.93 -0.47
CA MET A 330 -58.04 -11.34 -0.80
C MET A 330 -56.61 -11.56 -1.27
N LEU A 331 -55.77 -12.10 -0.38
CA LEU A 331 -54.80 -13.16 -0.65
C LEU A 331 -53.96 -13.32 0.62
N ILE A 332 -54.49 -14.11 1.56
CA ILE A 332 -53.71 -14.61 2.68
C ILE A 332 -52.67 -15.58 2.11
N VAL A 333 -51.40 -15.20 2.25
CA VAL A 333 -50.26 -16.11 2.21
C VAL A 333 -50.47 -17.21 3.25
N ARG A 334 -50.62 -18.47 2.81
CA ARG A 334 -50.33 -19.63 3.65
C ARG A 334 -48.98 -20.20 3.24
N GLY A 335 -48.03 -20.05 4.14
CA GLY A 335 -46.66 -20.54 3.98
C GLY A 335 -46.50 -22.05 4.15
N ARG A 336 -45.34 -22.50 3.67
CA ARG A 336 -44.53 -23.69 4.06
C ARG A 336 -45.25 -25.03 4.29
N ALA A 337 -44.91 -25.99 3.44
CA ALA A 337 -44.66 -27.37 3.87
C ALA A 337 -43.60 -28.02 2.97
N ALA A 338 -42.63 -28.69 3.60
CA ALA A 338 -41.66 -29.56 2.96
C ALA A 338 -42.20 -31.00 2.95
N GLN A 339 -42.14 -31.71 1.81
CA GLN A 339 -41.83 -33.15 1.71
C GLN A 339 -42.00 -33.69 0.28
N GLY A 340 -40.95 -34.35 -0.21
CA GLY A 340 -40.98 -35.73 -0.73
C GLY A 340 -41.87 -36.15 -1.91
N ARG A 341 -41.18 -36.73 -2.91
CA ARG A 341 -41.54 -37.85 -3.81
C ARG A 341 -42.30 -37.57 -5.12
N ALA A 342 -41.76 -38.26 -6.13
CA ALA A 342 -42.21 -38.54 -7.49
C ALA A 342 -43.71 -38.85 -7.65
N MET A 343 -44.28 -38.43 -8.79
CA MET A 343 -44.96 -39.31 -9.75
C MET A 343 -45.23 -38.56 -11.07
N GLU A 344 -45.10 -39.30 -12.17
CA GLU A 344 -45.47 -38.99 -13.56
C GLU A 344 -47.00 -38.98 -13.81
N SER A 345 -47.36 -38.76 -15.08
CA SER A 345 -48.67 -38.83 -15.77
C SER A 345 -49.49 -37.54 -15.80
N GLU A 346 -50.08 -37.08 -16.90
CA GLU A 346 -50.17 -37.51 -18.32
C GLU A 346 -50.95 -36.41 -19.10
N LEU A 347 -50.70 -36.28 -20.43
CA LEU A 347 -51.64 -36.04 -21.57
C LEU A 347 -52.75 -34.96 -21.43
N ASP A 348 -53.09 -34.06 -22.35
CA ASP A 348 -52.89 -33.76 -23.80
C ASP A 348 -53.81 -32.51 -24.05
N PRO A 349 -54.15 -32.04 -25.28
CA PRO A 349 -53.38 -31.61 -26.44
C PRO A 349 -53.70 -30.14 -26.87
N ASP A 350 -52.97 -29.65 -27.88
CA ASP A 350 -53.17 -28.43 -28.72
C ASP A 350 -54.53 -28.47 -29.49
N PRO A 351 -55.03 -27.46 -30.29
CA PRO A 351 -54.28 -26.50 -31.13
C PRO A 351 -54.92 -25.11 -31.43
N GLU A 352 -54.26 -24.38 -32.34
CA GLU A 352 -54.69 -23.21 -33.17
C GLU A 352 -54.62 -21.83 -32.48
N GLY A 353 -53.99 -20.78 -33.01
CA GLY A 353 -53.32 -20.50 -34.28
C GLY A 353 -53.23 -18.97 -34.41
N ASP A 354 -52.15 -18.41 -34.95
CA ASP A 354 -52.23 -17.42 -36.05
C ASP A 354 -50.83 -17.06 -36.58
N LEU A 355 -50.79 -16.87 -37.89
CA LEU A 355 -49.62 -16.72 -38.75
C LEU A 355 -49.07 -15.29 -38.71
N GLY A 356 -47.74 -15.19 -38.61
CA GLY A 356 -47.02 -13.95 -38.87
C GLY A 356 -47.01 -13.57 -40.35
N MET A 357 -46.97 -12.27 -40.61
CA MET A 357 -46.34 -11.74 -41.81
C MET A 357 -45.34 -10.65 -41.45
N LEU A 358 -44.10 -10.91 -41.88
CA LEU A 358 -42.96 -10.02 -41.87
C LEU A 358 -43.16 -8.88 -42.88
N THR A 359 -42.85 -7.65 -42.49
CA THR A 359 -42.19 -6.71 -43.41
C THR A 359 -40.98 -6.08 -42.72
N ALA A 360 -39.82 -6.42 -43.24
CA ALA A 360 -38.53 -5.91 -42.84
C ALA A 360 -38.32 -4.51 -43.44
N ASN A 361 -37.88 -3.56 -42.63
CA ASN A 361 -37.14 -2.41 -43.12
C ASN A 361 -36.19 -1.91 -42.01
N GLN A 362 -35.00 -2.52 -41.93
CA GLN A 362 -33.89 -1.98 -41.14
C GLN A 362 -32.79 -1.52 -42.10
N GLY A 363 -32.74 -0.20 -42.30
CA GLY A 363 -31.57 0.47 -42.81
C GLY A 363 -30.42 0.30 -41.82
N VAL A 364 -29.35 -0.34 -42.29
CA VAL A 364 -28.09 -0.51 -41.56
C VAL A 364 -27.44 0.87 -41.39
N ARG A 365 -27.65 1.50 -40.23
CA ARG A 365 -26.87 2.66 -39.81
C ARG A 365 -25.52 2.15 -39.29
N GLN A 366 -24.52 2.07 -40.17
CA GLN A 366 -23.13 1.81 -39.79
C GLN A 366 -22.72 2.81 -38.70
N SER A 367 -22.34 2.29 -37.53
CA SER A 367 -21.89 3.10 -36.40
C SER A 367 -20.59 3.83 -36.76
N SER A 368 -20.64 5.16 -36.77
CA SER A 368 -19.52 6.08 -36.99
C SER A 368 -18.28 5.78 -36.12
N SER A 369 -18.47 5.09 -34.99
CA SER A 369 -17.41 4.71 -34.05
C SER A 369 -16.42 3.66 -34.58
N VAL A 370 -16.76 2.94 -35.66
CA VAL A 370 -15.87 1.96 -36.31
C VAL A 370 -14.99 2.66 -37.35
N LEU A 371 -15.57 3.56 -38.14
CA LEU A 371 -14.86 4.32 -39.17
C LEU A 371 -13.85 5.31 -38.60
N GLU A 372 -14.16 6.03 -37.52
CA GLU A 372 -13.18 6.94 -36.89
C GLU A 372 -11.97 6.19 -36.32
N ARG A 373 -12.17 4.96 -35.82
CA ARG A 373 -11.06 4.10 -35.37
C ARG A 373 -10.19 3.64 -36.53
N THR A 374 -10.73 3.40 -37.72
CA THR A 374 -9.91 2.99 -38.90
C THR A 374 -8.93 4.07 -39.36
N GLN A 375 -9.14 5.35 -39.03
CA GLN A 375 -8.24 6.43 -39.42
C GLN A 375 -7.14 6.68 -38.37
N ALA A 376 -7.43 6.51 -37.08
CA ALA A 376 -6.45 6.74 -36.00
C ALA A 376 -5.28 5.73 -35.98
N TRP A 377 -5.46 4.53 -36.54
CA TRP A 377 -4.42 3.48 -36.54
C TRP A 377 -3.54 3.47 -37.79
N ARG A 378 -3.98 4.07 -38.91
CA ARG A 378 -3.15 4.20 -40.12
C ARG A 378 -1.98 5.19 -39.96
N THR A 379 -2.07 6.10 -38.99
CA THR A 379 -1.05 7.13 -38.73
C THR A 379 0.06 6.67 -37.78
N LEU A 380 -0.11 5.53 -37.10
CA LEU A 380 1.00 4.85 -36.43
C LEU A 380 1.85 4.17 -37.50
N SER A 381 2.82 4.93 -38.03
CA SER A 381 3.81 4.42 -38.98
C SER A 381 4.55 3.25 -38.32
N TRP A 382 4.19 2.04 -38.71
CA TRP A 382 4.97 0.84 -38.48
C TRP A 382 6.22 0.94 -39.35
N ARG A 383 7.22 1.68 -38.87
CA ARG A 383 8.51 1.79 -39.53
C ARG A 383 9.16 0.41 -39.43
N ASP A 384 9.21 -0.31 -40.55
CA ASP A 384 9.98 -1.54 -40.67
C ASP A 384 11.45 -1.24 -40.31
N PRO A 385 12.09 -1.97 -39.39
CA PRO A 385 13.52 -1.94 -39.27
C PRO A 385 14.09 -2.84 -40.36
N ALA A 386 14.33 -2.27 -41.54
CA ALA A 386 15.11 -2.89 -42.59
C ALA A 386 16.25 -1.94 -43.00
N SER A 387 17.42 -2.16 -42.38
CA SER A 387 18.76 -2.05 -42.98
C SER A 387 19.79 -2.48 -41.94
#